data_AF-T1INC7-F1
#
_entry.id   AF-T1INC7-F1
#
_cell.length_a   1.000
_cell.length_b   1.000
_cell.length_c   1.000
_cell.angle_alpha   90.00
_cell.angle_beta   90.00
_cell.angle_gamma   90.00
#
_symmetry.space_group_name_H-M   'P 1'
#
loop_
_entity.id
_entity.type
_entity.pdbx_description
1 polymer ?
#
loop_
_entity_poly.entity_id
_entity_poly.type
_entity_poly.pdbx_seq_one_letter_code
_entity_poly.pdbx_strand_id
1 'polypeptide(L)'
;MWLSDLPTPPTPPAVRKPTIDAAAGVWSGRGQQKSWRYFLFSGDKVLIYAGTDFDNISNIPQVHQISEKFPGFPSRTSVDAITVHPSGDGLVLFKNEMAYVYGDVNDAKSRRISEMPLHAGLKYNCRGLMTDLASPIDAIVDHDKDWSTCIFIKNRTVHHNLARWEKRSIVDTLAMFLKYYPISASMTIQENKIVLFSGNRFAVLTVKENGGYWEKVLAVIYRVNDFREANDAYIEDKEH
;
A
#
# COMPACT_ATOMS: atom_id res chain seq x y z
N MET A 1 15.97 -16.30 -6.14
CA MET A 1 16.92 -15.19 -6.35
C MET A 1 17.03 -14.40 -5.05
N TRP A 2 18.22 -14.17 -4.50
CA TRP A 2 18.36 -13.37 -3.27
C TRP A 2 18.42 -11.88 -3.59
N LEU A 3 18.04 -11.01 -2.65
CA LEU A 3 18.09 -9.54 -2.84
C LEU A 3 19.52 -9.05 -3.18
N SER A 4 20.55 -9.81 -2.81
CA SER A 4 21.97 -9.59 -3.16
C SER A 4 22.30 -9.81 -4.62
N ASP A 5 21.44 -10.55 -5.35
CA ASP A 5 21.72 -11.01 -6.71
C ASP A 5 20.98 -10.16 -7.76
N LEU A 6 20.27 -9.11 -7.33
CA LEU A 6 19.54 -8.22 -8.22
C LEU A 6 20.54 -7.36 -9.03
N PRO A 7 20.42 -7.32 -10.36
CA PRO A 7 21.26 -6.46 -11.18
C PRO A 7 21.06 -4.99 -10.82
N THR A 8 22.14 -4.22 -10.87
CA THR A 8 22.12 -2.78 -10.64
C THR A 8 21.16 -2.12 -11.63
N PRO A 9 20.14 -1.36 -11.18
CA PRO A 9 19.17 -0.82 -12.12
C PRO A 9 19.84 0.24 -12.99
N PRO A 10 19.60 0.23 -14.32
CA PRO A 10 20.03 1.32 -15.18
C PRO A 10 19.32 2.61 -14.79
N THR A 11 20.01 3.74 -14.95
CA THR A 11 19.45 5.08 -14.76
C THR A 11 18.11 5.18 -15.49
N PRO A 12 17.01 5.57 -14.81
CA PRO A 12 15.70 5.56 -15.45
C PRO A 12 15.68 6.56 -16.60
N PRO A 13 15.23 6.17 -17.82
CA PRO A 13 14.93 7.16 -18.85
C PRO A 13 13.77 8.04 -18.37
N ALA A 14 13.80 9.32 -18.73
CA ALA A 14 12.72 10.27 -18.49
C ALA A 14 11.51 9.91 -19.37
N VAL A 15 10.71 8.94 -18.93
CA VAL A 15 9.37 8.67 -19.46
C VAL A 15 8.41 8.87 -18.31
N ARG A 16 7.62 9.96 -18.36
CA ARG A 16 6.50 10.17 -17.43
C ARG A 16 5.43 9.12 -17.71
N LYS A 17 5.57 7.95 -17.09
CA LYS A 17 4.51 6.95 -16.93
C LYS A 17 3.75 7.21 -15.62
N PRO A 18 2.46 6.83 -15.55
CA PRO A 18 1.67 6.98 -14.35
C PRO A 18 2.40 6.32 -13.18
N THR A 19 2.74 7.13 -12.19
CA THR A 19 3.14 6.63 -10.88
C THR A 19 1.86 6.19 -10.18
N ILE A 20 1.87 4.95 -9.66
CA ILE A 20 0.87 4.60 -8.65
C ILE A 20 1.27 5.38 -7.41
N ASP A 21 0.44 6.36 -7.06
CA ASP A 21 0.68 7.30 -5.97
C ASP A 21 0.21 6.72 -4.63
N ALA A 22 -0.75 5.79 -4.65
CA ALA A 22 -1.19 5.03 -3.48
C ALA A 22 -1.89 3.74 -3.93
N ALA A 23 -1.85 2.70 -3.11
CA ALA A 23 -2.48 1.42 -3.41
C ALA A 23 -3.05 0.75 -2.14
N ALA A 24 -4.15 0.02 -2.26
CA ALA A 24 -4.65 -0.85 -1.20
C ALA A 24 -5.35 -2.07 -1.79
N GLY A 25 -5.10 -3.25 -1.21
CA GLY A 25 -5.92 -4.44 -1.43
C GLY A 25 -6.80 -4.65 -0.21
N VAL A 26 -8.09 -4.85 -0.44
CA VAL A 26 -9.09 -5.00 0.61
C VAL A 26 -9.94 -6.23 0.35
N TRP A 27 -9.93 -7.17 1.29
CA TRP A 27 -10.88 -8.28 1.29
C TRP A 27 -12.24 -7.79 1.78
N SER A 28 -13.19 -7.56 0.87
CA SER A 28 -14.47 -6.91 1.18
C SER A 28 -15.67 -7.56 0.46
N GLY A 29 -16.87 -7.38 1.02
CA GLY A 29 -18.12 -7.91 0.48
C GLY A 29 -19.05 -8.45 1.58
N ARG A 30 -20.32 -8.69 1.23
CA ARG A 30 -21.35 -9.19 2.17
C ARG A 30 -21.61 -10.68 1.95
N GLY A 31 -21.64 -11.44 3.04
CA GLY A 31 -21.98 -12.87 3.02
C GLY A 31 -21.02 -13.70 2.15
N GLN A 32 -21.56 -14.51 1.25
CA GLN A 32 -20.80 -15.38 0.35
C GLN A 32 -20.15 -14.63 -0.83
N GLN A 33 -20.39 -13.33 -1.00
CA GLN A 33 -19.84 -12.50 -2.09
C GLN A 33 -18.58 -11.71 -1.66
N LYS A 34 -17.75 -12.26 -0.77
CA LYS A 34 -16.46 -11.64 -0.44
C LYS A 34 -15.50 -11.80 -1.62
N SER A 35 -14.80 -10.72 -1.94
CA SER A 35 -13.79 -10.68 -3.00
C SER A 35 -12.72 -9.67 -2.62
N TRP A 36 -11.52 -9.84 -3.19
CA TRP A 36 -10.51 -8.80 -3.13
C TRP A 36 -10.93 -7.62 -4.00
N ARG A 37 -10.75 -6.42 -3.48
CA ARG A 37 -10.82 -5.15 -4.19
C ARG A 37 -9.46 -4.49 -4.13
N TYR A 38 -8.87 -4.19 -5.28
CA TYR A 38 -7.59 -3.51 -5.37
C TYR A 38 -7.81 -2.09 -5.87
N PHE A 39 -7.47 -1.11 -5.04
CA PHE A 39 -7.56 0.30 -5.33
C PHE A 39 -6.18 0.81 -5.72
N LEU A 40 -6.02 1.34 -6.93
CA LEU A 40 -4.79 1.96 -7.41
C LEU A 40 -5.06 3.42 -7.74
N PHE A 41 -4.36 4.33 -7.07
CA PHE A 41 -4.49 5.77 -7.25
C PHE A 41 -3.36 6.28 -8.13
N SER A 42 -3.69 7.12 -9.10
CA SER A 42 -2.74 7.76 -10.01
C SER A 42 -3.30 9.10 -10.45
N GLY A 43 -2.66 10.19 -10.04
CA GLY A 43 -3.18 11.54 -10.22
C GLY A 43 -4.54 11.70 -9.55
N ASP A 44 -5.51 12.25 -10.26
CA ASP A 44 -6.88 12.48 -9.76
C ASP A 44 -7.83 11.28 -9.92
N LYS A 45 -7.30 10.10 -10.28
CA LYS A 45 -8.10 8.91 -10.58
C LYS A 45 -7.82 7.75 -9.63
N VAL A 46 -8.84 6.93 -9.44
CA VAL A 46 -8.74 5.60 -8.82
C VAL A 46 -9.19 4.54 -9.81
N LEU A 47 -8.38 3.49 -9.93
CA LEU A 47 -8.68 2.26 -10.66
C LEU A 47 -9.02 1.19 -9.64
N ILE A 48 -10.18 0.55 -9.78
CA ILE A 48 -10.67 -0.47 -8.87
C ILE A 48 -10.77 -1.80 -9.62
N TYR A 49 -9.92 -2.74 -9.24
CA TYR A 49 -9.96 -4.12 -9.72
C TYR A 49 -10.70 -4.99 -8.69
N ALA A 50 -11.35 -6.05 -9.16
CA ALA A 50 -11.98 -7.06 -8.29
C ALA A 50 -11.46 -8.45 -8.65
N GLY A 51 -11.32 -9.33 -7.68
CA GLY A 51 -10.86 -10.71 -7.93
C GLY A 51 -11.15 -11.65 -6.76
N THR A 52 -11.08 -12.95 -7.00
CA THR A 52 -11.12 -13.95 -5.90
C THR A 52 -9.80 -13.97 -5.13
N ASP A 53 -8.72 -13.60 -5.79
CA ASP A 53 -7.36 -13.47 -5.27
C ASP A 53 -6.55 -12.58 -6.25
N PHE A 54 -5.24 -12.46 -6.04
CA PHE A 54 -4.37 -11.65 -6.88
C PHE A 54 -4.06 -12.29 -8.23
N ASP A 55 -4.07 -13.62 -8.32
CA ASP A 55 -3.83 -14.33 -9.57
C ASP A 55 -5.08 -14.19 -10.48
N ASN A 56 -6.27 -14.05 -9.87
CA ASN A 56 -7.57 -14.00 -10.53
C ASN A 56 -8.24 -12.61 -10.48
N ILE A 57 -7.53 -11.54 -10.88
CA ILE A 57 -8.11 -10.19 -10.97
C ILE A 57 -8.91 -9.99 -12.26
N SER A 58 -9.92 -9.13 -12.21
CA SER A 58 -10.67 -8.66 -13.38
C SER A 58 -9.76 -7.96 -14.40
N ASN A 59 -9.89 -8.30 -15.68
CA ASN A 59 -9.08 -7.70 -16.75
C ASN A 59 -9.37 -6.20 -17.00
N ILE A 60 -10.52 -5.68 -16.56
CA ILE A 60 -10.95 -4.31 -16.80
C ILE A 60 -11.21 -3.62 -15.45
N PRO A 61 -10.45 -2.58 -15.07
CA PRO A 61 -10.74 -1.83 -13.86
C PRO A 61 -11.97 -0.94 -14.02
N GLN A 62 -12.67 -0.71 -12.92
CA GLN A 62 -13.57 0.41 -12.80
C GLN A 62 -12.76 1.68 -12.55
N VAL A 63 -12.87 2.67 -13.43
CA VAL A 63 -12.10 3.91 -13.34
C VAL A 63 -13.02 5.02 -12.88
N HIS A 64 -12.62 5.73 -11.81
CA HIS A 64 -13.37 6.84 -11.25
C HIS A 64 -12.47 8.04 -11.00
N GLN A 65 -13.05 9.24 -11.03
CA GLN A 65 -12.44 10.40 -10.38
C GLN A 65 -12.43 10.19 -8.86
N ILE A 66 -11.34 10.54 -8.19
CA ILE A 66 -11.22 10.35 -6.74
C ILE A 66 -12.33 11.11 -6.02
N SER A 67 -12.59 12.37 -6.39
CA SER A 67 -13.63 13.18 -5.75
C SER A 67 -15.05 12.67 -5.95
N GLU A 68 -15.30 11.88 -7.00
CA GLU A 68 -16.60 11.23 -7.23
C GLU A 68 -16.74 9.97 -6.35
N LYS A 69 -15.68 9.16 -6.28
CA LYS A 69 -15.68 7.91 -5.52
C LYS A 69 -15.57 8.13 -4.01
N PHE A 70 -14.86 9.18 -3.63
CA PHE A 70 -14.53 9.56 -2.26
C PHE A 70 -14.95 11.01 -2.02
N PRO A 71 -16.26 11.29 -1.85
CA PRO A 71 -16.75 12.63 -1.59
C PRO A 71 -16.02 13.27 -0.39
N GLY A 72 -15.76 14.57 -0.46
CA GLY A 72 -15.01 15.29 0.59
C GLY A 72 -13.49 15.15 0.53
N PHE A 73 -12.94 14.27 -0.33
CA PHE A 73 -11.52 14.33 -0.69
C PHE A 73 -11.25 15.55 -1.60
N PRO A 74 -10.09 16.22 -1.49
CA PRO A 74 -9.80 17.37 -2.34
C PRO A 74 -9.87 17.00 -3.83
N SER A 75 -10.47 17.87 -4.64
CA SER A 75 -10.64 17.61 -6.07
C SER A 75 -9.33 17.79 -6.83
N ARG A 76 -9.17 17.03 -7.93
CA ARG A 76 -8.04 17.13 -8.87
C ARG A 76 -6.66 16.99 -8.20
N THR A 77 -6.55 16.12 -7.19
CA THR A 77 -5.29 15.85 -6.50
C THR A 77 -5.06 14.35 -6.31
N SER A 78 -3.80 13.97 -6.09
CA SER A 78 -3.40 12.60 -5.76
C SER A 78 -3.62 12.26 -4.29
N VAL A 79 -3.71 10.96 -4.02
CA VAL A 79 -3.58 10.39 -2.68
C VAL A 79 -2.10 10.11 -2.43
N ASP A 80 -1.59 10.50 -1.26
CA ASP A 80 -0.18 10.26 -0.91
C ASP A 80 0.02 8.86 -0.32
N ALA A 81 -0.97 8.36 0.42
CA ALA A 81 -1.00 7.00 0.93
C ALA A 81 -2.43 6.57 1.25
N ILE A 82 -2.64 5.26 1.39
CA ILE A 82 -3.92 4.68 1.79
C ILE A 82 -3.68 3.48 2.70
N THR A 83 -4.60 3.26 3.64
CA THR A 83 -4.57 2.11 4.55
C THR A 83 -6.01 1.63 4.80
N VAL A 84 -6.17 0.39 5.26
CA VAL A 84 -7.51 -0.19 5.48
C VAL A 84 -8.04 0.23 6.85
N HIS A 85 -9.34 0.55 6.92
CA HIS A 85 -9.96 0.85 8.20
C HIS A 85 -9.97 -0.41 9.08
N PRO A 86 -9.70 -0.29 10.38
CA PRO A 86 -9.39 -1.41 11.26
C PRO A 86 -10.56 -2.31 11.61
N SER A 87 -11.78 -1.80 11.46
CA SER A 87 -12.98 -2.61 11.56
C SER A 87 -13.11 -3.60 10.40
N GLY A 88 -12.28 -3.45 9.35
CA GLY A 88 -12.32 -4.25 8.13
C GLY A 88 -13.22 -3.67 7.03
N ASP A 89 -13.95 -2.59 7.33
CA ASP A 89 -15.10 -2.15 6.52
C ASP A 89 -14.92 -0.75 5.90
N GLY A 90 -13.67 -0.28 5.76
CA GLY A 90 -13.42 1.08 5.31
C GLY A 90 -12.01 1.34 4.79
N LEU A 91 -11.77 2.56 4.34
CA LEU A 91 -10.49 3.05 3.81
C LEU A 91 -10.11 4.36 4.49
N VAL A 92 -8.82 4.59 4.69
CA VAL A 92 -8.29 5.88 5.14
C VAL A 92 -7.31 6.39 4.11
N LEU A 93 -7.64 7.51 3.48
CA LEU A 93 -6.82 8.16 2.46
C LEU A 93 -6.04 9.29 3.11
N PHE A 94 -4.74 9.38 2.82
CA PHE A 94 -3.86 10.42 3.34
C PHE A 94 -3.52 11.43 2.25
N LYS A 95 -3.54 12.71 2.63
CA LYS A 95 -3.07 13.82 1.81
C LYS A 95 -2.45 14.89 2.68
N ASN A 96 -1.16 15.15 2.48
CA ASN A 96 -0.37 16.05 3.32
C ASN A 96 -0.51 15.64 4.81
N GLU A 97 -0.94 16.58 5.66
CA GLU A 97 -1.17 16.36 7.09
C GLU A 97 -2.59 15.87 7.42
N MET A 98 -3.40 15.56 6.40
CA MET A 98 -4.81 15.21 6.55
C MET A 98 -5.03 13.73 6.26
N ALA A 99 -5.91 13.14 7.06
CA ALA A 99 -6.43 11.80 6.84
C ALA A 99 -7.95 11.86 6.68
N TYR A 100 -8.45 11.17 5.66
CA TYR A 100 -9.85 11.12 5.25
C TYR A 100 -10.35 9.70 5.46
N VAL A 101 -11.22 9.52 6.46
CA VAL A 101 -11.73 8.21 6.86
C VAL A 101 -13.07 7.95 6.18
N TYR A 102 -13.15 6.83 5.47
CA TYR A 102 -14.34 6.30 4.80
C TYR A 102 -14.71 4.96 5.44
N GLY A 103 -15.93 4.81 5.95
CA GLY A 103 -16.45 3.56 6.52
C GLY A 103 -17.82 3.19 5.94
N ASP A 104 -18.52 2.24 6.59
CA ASP A 104 -19.82 1.69 6.16
C ASP A 104 -20.91 2.73 5.83
N VAL A 105 -20.85 3.89 6.48
CA VAL A 105 -21.61 5.09 6.11
C VAL A 105 -20.62 6.02 5.43
N ASN A 106 -20.81 6.25 4.12
CA ASN A 106 -19.94 6.98 3.19
C ASN A 106 -19.62 8.46 3.56
N ASP A 107 -19.78 8.87 4.80
CA ASP A 107 -19.41 10.19 5.28
C ASP A 107 -17.90 10.26 5.52
N ALA A 108 -17.21 10.99 4.65
CA ALA A 108 -15.81 11.32 4.85
C ALA A 108 -15.66 12.19 6.10
N LYS A 109 -14.99 11.64 7.12
CA LYS A 109 -14.49 12.45 8.24
C LYS A 109 -13.02 12.74 7.99
N SER A 110 -12.70 13.99 7.68
CA SER A 110 -11.32 14.45 7.61
C SER A 110 -10.83 14.86 9.00
N ARG A 111 -9.58 14.54 9.31
CA ARG A 111 -8.88 14.96 10.54
C ARG A 111 -7.42 15.21 10.23
N ARG A 112 -6.78 16.08 11.00
CA ARG A 112 -5.30 16.13 11.00
C ARG A 112 -4.77 14.82 11.56
N ILE A 113 -3.71 14.30 10.95
CA ILE A 113 -3.03 13.06 11.39
C ILE A 113 -2.59 13.18 12.87
N SER A 114 -2.16 14.38 13.30
CA SER A 114 -1.75 14.69 14.68
C SER A 114 -2.89 14.64 15.70
N GLU A 115 -4.13 14.77 15.24
CA GLU A 115 -5.35 14.81 16.07
C GLU A 115 -6.10 13.48 16.06
N MET A 116 -5.61 12.49 15.31
CA MET A 116 -6.20 11.17 15.27
C MET A 116 -6.06 10.51 16.65
N PRO A 117 -7.18 10.13 17.30
CA PRO A 117 -7.13 9.58 18.66
C PRO A 117 -6.39 8.24 18.70
N LEU A 118 -5.71 7.98 19.82
CA LEU A 118 -5.01 6.71 20.10
C LEU A 118 -5.89 5.45 19.95
N HIS A 119 -7.22 5.60 20.02
CA HIS A 119 -8.19 4.49 20.06
C HIS A 119 -9.45 4.68 19.21
N ALA A 120 -9.56 5.75 18.40
CA ALA A 120 -10.82 6.04 17.70
C ALA A 120 -11.00 5.23 16.40
N GLY A 121 -10.93 3.91 16.53
CA GLY A 121 -11.21 3.00 15.43
C GLY A 121 -10.21 3.15 14.29
N LEU A 122 -9.02 3.66 14.56
CA LEU A 122 -7.82 3.46 13.77
C LEU A 122 -7.00 2.40 14.53
N LYS A 123 -6.51 1.39 13.82
CA LYS A 123 -5.51 0.43 14.28
C LYS A 123 -4.22 1.24 14.58
N TYR A 124 -4.19 2.51 14.17
CA TYR A 124 -3.06 3.40 14.14
C TYR A 124 -3.10 4.43 15.28
N ASN A 125 -2.06 4.42 16.11
CA ASN A 125 -1.63 5.64 16.79
C ASN A 125 -0.82 6.49 15.79
N CYS A 126 -1.54 7.27 14.98
CA CYS A 126 -0.96 8.25 14.06
C CYS A 126 -0.32 9.46 14.79
N ARG A 127 -0.61 9.64 16.08
CA ARG A 127 -0.04 10.73 16.89
C ARG A 127 1.47 10.57 17.09
N GLY A 128 1.95 9.32 17.21
CA GLY A 128 3.38 8.98 17.28
C GLY A 128 4.10 8.90 15.91
N LEU A 129 3.34 9.00 14.81
CA LEU A 129 3.88 9.12 13.44
C LEU A 129 4.28 10.58 13.16
N MET A 130 3.46 11.54 13.57
CA MET A 130 3.69 12.97 13.28
C MET A 130 4.87 13.60 14.03
N THR A 131 5.25 13.11 15.23
CA THR A 131 6.38 13.70 15.96
C THR A 131 7.73 13.50 15.26
N ASP A 132 7.83 12.52 14.35
CA ASP A 132 9.06 12.22 13.59
C ASP A 132 8.94 12.50 12.07
N LEU A 133 7.75 12.88 11.59
CA LEU A 133 7.42 13.04 10.17
C LEU A 133 7.47 14.49 9.75
N ALA A 134 8.67 15.00 9.46
CA ALA A 134 8.85 16.24 8.70
C ALA A 134 8.63 16.03 7.18
N SER A 135 7.98 14.94 6.76
CA SER A 135 7.84 14.56 5.36
C SER A 135 6.54 13.78 5.13
N PRO A 136 5.92 13.90 3.93
CA PRO A 136 4.75 13.11 3.56
C PRO A 136 5.00 11.61 3.71
N ILE A 137 3.92 10.86 3.91
CA ILE A 137 3.94 9.40 3.87
C ILE A 137 3.95 8.99 2.41
N ASP A 138 4.89 8.14 1.99
CA ASP A 138 4.98 7.68 0.60
C ASP A 138 4.17 6.40 0.36
N ALA A 139 4.08 5.52 1.36
CA ALA A 139 3.26 4.33 1.27
C ALA A 139 2.95 3.73 2.65
N ILE A 140 1.84 3.01 2.75
CA ILE A 140 1.45 2.24 3.94
C ILE A 140 1.06 0.84 3.48
N VAL A 141 1.48 -0.18 4.24
CA VAL A 141 1.04 -1.56 4.03
C VAL A 141 0.64 -2.18 5.35
N ASP A 142 -0.57 -2.74 5.36
CA ASP A 142 -1.15 -3.43 6.50
C ASP A 142 -0.96 -4.93 6.33
N HIS A 143 -0.42 -5.59 7.33
CA HIS A 143 -0.29 -7.04 7.36
C HIS A 143 -1.41 -7.63 8.22
N ASP A 144 -2.37 -8.29 7.55
CA ASP A 144 -3.62 -8.72 8.17
C ASP A 144 -3.42 -9.77 9.26
N LYS A 145 -2.41 -10.63 9.11
CA LYS A 145 -2.22 -11.80 9.98
C LYS A 145 -1.71 -11.44 11.38
N ASP A 146 -0.77 -10.52 11.49
CA ASP A 146 -0.12 -10.15 12.76
C ASP A 146 -0.50 -8.74 13.23
N TRP A 147 -1.43 -8.10 12.53
CA TRP A 147 -1.93 -6.76 12.82
C TRP A 147 -0.77 -5.77 12.88
N SER A 148 0.18 -5.91 11.97
CA SER A 148 1.30 -5.00 11.87
C SER A 148 1.16 -4.09 10.66
N THR A 149 1.70 -2.87 10.76
CA THR A 149 1.68 -1.90 9.67
C THR A 149 3.11 -1.43 9.42
N CYS A 150 3.51 -1.41 8.16
CA CYS A 150 4.76 -0.80 7.72
C CYS A 150 4.48 0.49 6.96
N ILE A 151 5.18 1.55 7.32
CA ILE A 151 5.01 2.90 6.77
C ILE A 151 6.32 3.32 6.12
N PHE A 152 6.26 3.69 4.85
CA PHE A 152 7.39 4.09 4.04
C PHE A 152 7.46 5.60 3.92
N ILE A 153 8.63 6.16 4.25
CA ILE A 153 8.90 7.59 4.28
C ILE A 153 10.31 7.82 3.73
N LYS A 154 10.37 8.28 2.50
CA LYS A 154 11.56 8.39 1.66
C LYS A 154 12.30 7.04 1.63
N ASN A 155 13.49 7.01 2.21
CA ASN A 155 14.36 5.85 2.32
C ASN A 155 14.26 5.15 3.69
N ARG A 156 13.22 5.46 4.49
CA ARG A 156 13.03 4.91 5.83
C ARG A 156 11.72 4.15 5.91
N THR A 157 11.71 3.19 6.82
CA THR A 157 10.49 2.50 7.23
C THR A 157 10.26 2.66 8.72
N VAL A 158 8.99 2.73 9.09
CA VAL A 158 8.53 2.64 10.47
C VAL A 158 7.57 1.46 10.53
N HIS A 159 7.89 0.49 11.38
CA HIS A 159 7.02 -0.65 11.65
C HIS A 159 6.31 -0.44 12.98
N HIS A 160 5.01 -0.74 12.96
CA HIS A 160 4.17 -0.68 14.13
C HIS A 160 3.48 -2.04 14.28
N ASN A 161 3.80 -2.76 15.35
CA ASN A 161 3.04 -3.94 15.73
C ASN A 161 1.92 -3.51 16.68
N LEU A 162 0.66 -3.66 16.24
CA LEU A 162 -0.49 -3.12 16.96
C LEU A 162 -0.93 -4.00 18.13
N ALA A 163 -0.53 -5.28 18.14
CA ALA A 163 -0.76 -6.17 19.27
C ALA A 163 0.19 -5.84 20.44
N ARG A 164 1.38 -5.29 20.17
CA ARG A 164 2.44 -5.07 21.17
C ARG A 164 2.76 -3.59 21.44
N TRP A 165 2.23 -2.66 20.64
CA TRP A 165 2.53 -1.22 20.74
C TRP A 165 4.03 -0.91 20.66
N GLU A 166 4.80 -1.78 19.99
CA GLU A 166 6.23 -1.62 19.80
C GLU A 166 6.50 -0.86 18.50
N LYS A 167 7.25 0.25 18.59
CA LYS A 167 7.82 0.94 17.44
C LYS A 167 9.21 0.40 17.16
N ARG A 168 9.46 -0.09 15.94
CA ARG A 168 10.80 -0.44 15.48
C ARG A 168 11.00 0.06 14.05
N SER A 169 12.23 0.39 13.69
CA SER A 169 12.58 0.71 12.31
C SER A 169 13.05 -0.57 11.62
N ILE A 170 12.45 -0.93 10.47
CA ILE A 170 13.00 -1.98 9.60
C ILE A 170 14.17 -1.34 8.85
N VAL A 171 15.32 -1.26 9.50
CA VAL A 171 16.51 -0.64 8.91
C VAL A 171 17.25 -1.60 7.99
N ASP A 172 17.04 -2.92 8.07
CA ASP A 172 17.96 -3.84 7.38
C ASP A 172 17.33 -4.66 6.25
N THR A 173 16.11 -5.20 6.41
CA THR A 173 15.55 -6.17 5.44
C THR A 173 15.17 -5.55 4.09
N LEU A 174 14.79 -4.27 4.07
CA LEU A 174 14.38 -3.54 2.86
C LEU A 174 15.33 -2.38 2.49
N ALA A 175 16.35 -2.06 3.29
CA ALA A 175 17.18 -0.88 3.02
C ALA A 175 17.90 -0.93 1.66
N MET A 176 18.37 -2.11 1.24
CA MET A 176 18.92 -2.26 -0.12
C MET A 176 17.86 -2.00 -1.19
N PHE A 177 16.63 -2.50 -1.00
CA PHE A 177 15.54 -2.25 -1.93
C PHE A 177 15.23 -0.75 -1.99
N LEU A 178 15.03 -0.10 -0.84
CA LEU A 178 14.72 1.34 -0.74
C LEU A 178 15.83 2.25 -1.25
N LYS A 179 17.09 1.80 -1.19
CA LYS A 179 18.24 2.54 -1.75
C LYS A 179 18.14 2.66 -3.27
N TYR A 180 17.59 1.65 -3.95
CA TYR A 180 17.53 1.60 -5.42
C TYR A 180 16.13 1.85 -5.99
N TYR A 181 15.10 1.64 -5.16
CA TYR A 181 13.69 1.68 -5.55
C TYR A 181 12.92 2.52 -4.52
N PRO A 182 12.81 3.85 -4.73
CA PRO A 182 11.95 4.69 -3.89
C PRO A 182 10.49 4.25 -4.07
N ILE A 183 9.82 3.98 -2.95
CA ILE A 183 8.46 3.43 -2.95
C ILE A 183 7.48 4.58 -3.17
N SER A 184 6.55 4.40 -4.10
CA SER A 184 5.46 5.35 -4.35
C SER A 184 4.10 4.84 -3.89
N ALA A 185 3.95 3.52 -3.70
CA ALA A 185 2.76 2.92 -3.14
C ALA A 185 3.07 1.50 -2.66
N SER A 186 2.21 0.95 -1.81
CA SER A 186 2.28 -0.44 -1.37
C SER A 186 0.89 -0.98 -1.10
N MET A 187 0.68 -2.28 -1.26
CA MET A 187 -0.59 -2.91 -0.88
C MET A 187 -0.41 -4.36 -0.47
N THR A 188 -1.36 -4.87 0.30
CA THR A 188 -1.46 -6.29 0.63
C THR A 188 -2.37 -6.98 -0.38
N ILE A 189 -1.96 -8.17 -0.83
CA ILE A 189 -2.69 -8.90 -1.87
C ILE A 189 -3.15 -10.30 -1.43
N GLN A 190 -2.45 -10.89 -0.45
CA GLN A 190 -2.75 -12.17 0.19
C GLN A 190 -2.12 -12.15 1.61
N GLU A 191 -2.48 -13.10 2.48
CA GLU A 191 -2.13 -13.11 3.92
C GLU A 191 -0.64 -12.88 4.25
N ASN A 192 0.28 -13.19 3.34
CA ASN A 192 1.72 -13.03 3.53
C ASN A 192 2.43 -12.36 2.34
N LYS A 193 1.67 -11.71 1.46
CA LYS A 193 2.22 -11.08 0.25
C LYS A 193 1.83 -9.62 0.15
N ILE A 194 2.83 -8.83 -0.15
CA ILE A 194 2.68 -7.40 -0.39
C ILE A 194 3.24 -7.05 -1.76
N VAL A 195 2.69 -6.00 -2.35
CA VAL A 195 3.20 -5.37 -3.55
C VAL A 195 3.79 -4.03 -3.17
N LEU A 196 5.00 -3.75 -3.66
CA LEU A 196 5.64 -2.44 -3.56
C LEU A 196 5.77 -1.82 -4.96
N PHE A 197 5.27 -0.60 -5.14
CA PHE A 197 5.39 0.14 -6.40
C PHE A 197 6.53 1.15 -6.31
N SER A 198 7.31 1.27 -7.38
CA SER A 198 8.41 2.22 -7.53
C SER A 198 8.48 2.71 -8.97
N GLY A 199 7.92 3.89 -9.24
CA GLY A 199 7.84 4.43 -10.60
C GLY A 199 7.03 3.51 -11.51
N ASN A 200 7.68 3.01 -12.57
CA ASN A 200 7.08 2.07 -13.53
C ASN A 200 7.40 0.59 -13.23
N ARG A 201 7.75 0.28 -11.98
CA ARG A 201 8.05 -1.06 -11.52
C ARG A 201 7.21 -1.39 -10.31
N PHE A 202 7.00 -2.68 -10.11
CA PHE A 202 6.55 -3.19 -8.83
C PHE A 202 7.34 -4.42 -8.45
N ALA A 203 7.34 -4.72 -7.16
CA ALA A 203 7.87 -5.96 -6.63
C ALA A 203 6.78 -6.68 -5.83
N VAL A 204 6.65 -7.98 -6.04
CA VAL A 204 5.87 -8.84 -5.14
C VAL A 204 6.83 -9.39 -4.10
N LEU A 205 6.49 -9.16 -2.83
CA LEU A 205 7.27 -9.57 -1.69
C LEU A 205 6.49 -10.64 -0.94
N THR A 206 7.11 -11.80 -0.74
CA THR A 206 6.61 -12.77 0.24
C THR A 206 7.31 -12.53 1.56
N VAL A 207 6.52 -12.26 2.60
CA VAL A 207 7.00 -11.98 3.95
C VAL A 207 6.96 -13.28 4.75
N LYS A 208 8.11 -13.73 5.27
CA LYS A 208 8.16 -14.76 6.31
C LYS A 208 8.18 -14.10 7.69
N GLU A 209 7.22 -14.52 8.50
CA GLU A 209 7.09 -14.07 9.89
C GLU A 209 8.00 -14.86 10.83
N ASN A 210 8.58 -14.17 11.81
CA ASN A 210 9.17 -14.78 12.99
C ASN A 210 8.82 -13.95 14.23
N GLY A 211 7.97 -14.49 15.11
CA GLY A 211 7.62 -13.85 16.38
C GLY A 211 6.85 -12.52 16.29
N GLY A 212 6.18 -12.25 15.16
CA GLY A 212 5.45 -10.99 14.89
C GLY A 212 6.27 -9.93 14.13
N TYR A 213 7.33 -10.35 13.44
CA TYR A 213 8.24 -9.50 12.67
C TYR A 213 8.56 -10.08 11.29
N TRP A 214 8.98 -9.21 10.36
CA TRP A 214 9.34 -9.56 8.98
C TRP A 214 10.82 -9.95 8.89
N GLU A 215 11.13 -11.24 8.75
CA GLU A 215 12.51 -11.75 8.81
C GLU A 215 13.12 -12.01 7.43
N LYS A 216 12.30 -12.42 6.46
CA LYS A 216 12.78 -12.71 5.11
C LYS A 216 11.79 -12.22 4.07
N VAL A 217 12.30 -11.36 3.19
CA VAL A 217 11.61 -10.85 2.01
C VAL A 217 12.23 -11.50 0.78
N LEU A 218 11.44 -12.28 0.05
CA LEU A 218 11.77 -12.64 -1.33
C LEU A 218 11.05 -11.65 -2.23
N ALA A 219 11.81 -10.89 -3.03
CA ALA A 219 11.26 -9.93 -3.98
C ALA A 219 11.51 -10.40 -5.41
N VAL A 220 10.47 -10.38 -6.23
CA VAL A 220 10.60 -10.46 -7.68
C VAL A 220 10.17 -9.11 -8.26
N ILE A 221 11.00 -8.51 -9.11
CA ILE A 221 10.81 -7.17 -9.64
C ILE A 221 10.41 -7.26 -11.11
N TYR A 222 9.30 -6.61 -11.45
CA TYR A 222 8.79 -6.57 -12.81
C TYR A 222 8.78 -5.12 -13.30
N ARG A 223 9.10 -4.91 -14.59
CA ARG A 223 8.88 -3.62 -15.27
C ARG A 223 7.50 -3.63 -15.88
N VAL A 224 6.81 -2.51 -15.81
CA VAL A 224 5.45 -2.44 -16.34
C VAL A 224 5.07 -1.10 -16.92
N ASN A 225 4.15 -1.17 -17.89
CA ASN A 225 3.46 -0.02 -18.43
C ASN A 225 2.12 0.17 -17.73
N ASP A 226 1.49 -0.91 -17.29
CA ASP A 226 0.26 -0.93 -16.50
C ASP A 226 0.23 -2.09 -15.47
N PHE A 227 -0.78 -2.09 -14.59
CA PHE A 227 -0.93 -3.09 -13.54
C PHE A 227 -1.38 -4.48 -14.03
N ARG A 228 -1.93 -4.62 -15.25
CA ARG A 228 -2.36 -5.92 -15.77
C ARG A 228 -1.18 -6.71 -16.30
N GLU A 229 -0.33 -6.07 -17.10
CA GLU A 229 0.96 -6.62 -17.56
C GLU A 229 1.79 -7.10 -16.37
N ALA A 230 1.68 -6.40 -15.25
CA ALA A 230 2.33 -6.72 -13.99
C ALA A 230 1.85 -8.06 -13.45
N ASN A 231 0.53 -8.20 -13.33
CA ASN A 231 -0.05 -9.43 -12.82
C ASN A 231 0.26 -10.63 -13.74
N ASP A 232 0.19 -10.44 -15.06
CA ASP A 232 0.51 -11.50 -16.03
C ASP A 232 1.96 -11.98 -15.90
N ALA A 233 2.92 -11.05 -15.84
CA ALA A 233 4.33 -11.40 -15.66
C ALA A 233 4.60 -12.15 -14.34
N TYR A 234 3.85 -11.83 -13.28
CA TYR A 234 3.92 -12.53 -12.01
C TYR A 234 3.31 -13.94 -12.06
N ILE A 235 2.20 -14.12 -12.78
CA ILE A 235 1.58 -15.44 -12.96
C ILE A 235 2.50 -16.36 -13.77
N GLU A 236 3.08 -15.86 -14.87
CA GLU A 236 4.02 -16.63 -15.70
C GLU A 236 5.25 -17.11 -14.90
N ASP A 237 5.87 -16.24 -14.08
CA ASP A 237 7.03 -16.59 -13.25
C ASP A 237 6.69 -17.64 -12.16
N LYS A 238 5.43 -17.71 -11.74
CA LYS A 238 4.94 -18.71 -10.77
C LYS A 238 4.81 -20.11 -11.37
N GLU A 239 4.59 -20.21 -12.67
CA GLU A 239 4.43 -21.48 -13.40
C GLU A 239 5.78 -22.10 -13.81
N HIS A 240 6.90 -21.46 -13.45
CA HIS A 240 8.27 -21.89 -13.76
C HIS A 240 9.12 -22.08 -12.49
#